data_AF-A0AAN6JYE3-F1
#
_entry.id   AF-A0AAN6JYE3-F1
#
_cell.length_a   1.000
_cell.length_b   1.000
_cell.length_c   1.000
_cell.angle_alpha   90.00
_cell.angle_beta   90.00
_cell.angle_gamma   90.00
#
_symmetry.space_group_name_H-M   'P 1'
#
loop_
_entity.id
_entity.type
_entity.pdbx_description
1 polymer ?
#
loop_
_entity_poly.entity_id
_entity_poly.type
_entity_poly.pdbx_seq_one_letter_code
_entity_poly.pdbx_strand_id
1 'polypeptide(L)'
;MSAILSVDDLNDFINPGIACIKPVETLPKQQPLDNGGDPYEVTTEEKVQAGQPPPPAQISLTDCLACSGCVTSAEAVLVSLQSHSEVLDTLDKYEELPLAVSHGGMSGLSNGVNGSAAEQKVFVASVSPQTRASLAATYNVSERKAGNMISQLLSGPYGLRAGGKHGSGFAWVIDTNVMREVALVAAANEAQQALDTPAGELKKPVLTSACPGWICYAEKTHPHILAHLSKLKSPQALTGTLVKSVLAKKLGIPPEQVWHMAVMPCFDKKLEASRRELTSHTWHGQDGDAVRDVDCVITARELLMLAESRNISFPCLPRTPLPKQCAPPFPDPAINNFLFSRRRPQKRPRDEANTAIGTSGGYLHHILQTQQTRYPGSSLRITRGRNADVSEYAVVSPDDGRELFKAARYYGFRNIQNLVRRLKPAKASRMPGAAAARRPGGARKPGGGSGGVGEGEYAYVEVMACPGGCTNGGGQIKVGDVGTLRQGLGSGVEKGGVGQEVLPVQREWLGRVDEAYWSGEGSDEDGDLDMEGEADAGLHTEGGVAADVVDGVDRRKVKEMLDYWAAMTEVELEKLVCTTYRAVESDVGKSKSEGSEIEKVSALAVAAGGGW
;
A
#
# COMPACT_ATOMS: atom_id res chain seq x y z
N MET A 1 16.24 2.75 -49.91
CA MET A 1 16.08 3.02 -48.47
C MET A 1 14.65 2.73 -48.11
N SER A 2 14.41 1.63 -47.41
CA SER A 2 13.11 1.15 -46.99
C SER A 2 13.38 0.27 -45.78
N ALA A 3 13.02 0.74 -44.59
CA ALA A 3 13.19 -0.04 -43.37
C ALA A 3 12.13 -1.14 -43.35
N ILE A 4 12.56 -2.39 -43.51
CA ILE A 4 11.72 -3.56 -43.21
C ILE A 4 11.58 -3.58 -41.69
N LEU A 5 10.36 -3.34 -41.20
CA LEU A 5 10.00 -3.48 -39.79
C LEU A 5 10.20 -4.94 -39.36
N SER A 6 10.82 -5.15 -38.19
CA SER A 6 10.94 -6.50 -37.64
C SER A 6 9.61 -6.93 -37.03
N VAL A 7 9.38 -8.24 -36.95
CA VAL A 7 8.26 -8.80 -36.16
C VAL A 7 8.43 -8.46 -34.67
N ASP A 8 9.65 -8.15 -34.22
CA ASP A 8 9.95 -7.64 -32.87
C ASP A 8 9.33 -6.25 -32.58
N ASP A 9 8.97 -5.47 -33.60
CA ASP A 9 8.38 -4.13 -33.46
C ASP A 9 6.84 -4.16 -33.27
N LEU A 10 6.20 -5.33 -33.41
CA LEU A 10 4.76 -5.55 -33.19
C LEU A 10 4.47 -6.13 -31.80
N ASN A 11 4.98 -5.44 -30.78
CA ASN A 11 4.64 -5.69 -29.38
C ASN A 11 3.51 -4.77 -28.92
N ASP A 12 2.48 -5.31 -28.25
CA ASP A 12 1.43 -4.55 -27.54
C ASP A 12 1.96 -3.82 -26.29
N PHE A 13 3.27 -3.90 -26.04
CA PHE A 13 3.98 -3.02 -25.13
C PHE A 13 4.11 -1.63 -25.76
N ILE A 14 3.55 -0.61 -25.11
CA ILE A 14 3.85 0.80 -25.42
C ILE A 14 5.36 1.01 -25.26
N ASN A 15 6.10 0.97 -26.37
CA ASN A 15 7.55 0.99 -26.38
C ASN A 15 8.04 2.36 -25.87
N PRO A 16 9.03 2.44 -24.95
CA PRO A 16 9.30 3.66 -24.19
C PRO A 16 10.13 4.68 -24.96
N GLY A 17 9.51 5.31 -25.96
CA GLY A 17 10.02 6.46 -26.70
C GLY A 17 9.16 7.69 -26.44
N ILE A 18 9.80 8.75 -25.90
CA ILE A 18 9.33 10.14 -25.72
C ILE A 18 8.90 10.52 -24.29
N ALA A 19 9.76 11.34 -23.68
CA ALA A 19 9.48 12.38 -22.69
C ALA A 19 8.59 12.05 -21.47
N CYS A 20 9.21 11.45 -20.44
CA CYS A 20 8.93 11.94 -19.09
C CYS A 20 9.14 13.47 -19.05
N ILE A 21 8.11 14.22 -18.65
CA ILE A 21 8.08 15.69 -18.52
C ILE A 21 8.04 16.48 -19.85
N LYS A 22 6.91 16.38 -20.55
CA LYS A 22 6.18 17.56 -21.07
C LYS A 22 4.67 17.31 -20.89
N PRO A 23 3.86 18.33 -20.55
CA PRO A 23 2.40 18.20 -20.70
C PRO A 23 2.11 17.94 -22.18
N VAL A 24 1.26 16.96 -22.48
CA VAL A 24 0.77 16.75 -23.84
C VAL A 24 -0.09 17.96 -24.19
N GLU A 25 0.29 18.67 -25.25
CA GLU A 25 -0.49 19.78 -25.78
C GLU A 25 -1.88 19.26 -26.17
N THR A 26 -2.92 20.02 -25.81
CA THR A 26 -4.31 19.60 -25.95
C THR A 26 -4.64 19.17 -27.36
N LEU A 27 -5.14 17.93 -27.52
CA LEU A 27 -5.80 17.51 -28.76
C LEU A 27 -6.92 18.52 -29.08
N PRO A 28 -7.05 18.97 -30.33
CA PRO A 28 -8.05 19.97 -30.70
C PRO A 28 -9.46 19.41 -30.45
N LYS A 29 -10.31 20.23 -29.83
CA LYS A 29 -11.72 19.89 -29.60
C LYS A 29 -12.37 19.54 -30.93
N GLN A 30 -13.01 18.37 -31.01
CA GLN A 30 -14.00 18.12 -32.05
C GLN A 30 -15.10 19.18 -31.92
N GLN A 31 -15.29 19.97 -32.97
CA GLN A 31 -16.42 20.88 -33.06
C GLN A 31 -17.70 20.05 -33.29
N PRO A 32 -18.84 20.42 -32.69
CA PRO A 32 -20.11 19.81 -33.05
C PRO A 32 -20.40 20.11 -34.53
N LEU A 33 -20.71 19.07 -35.29
CA LEU A 33 -21.21 19.23 -36.67
C LEU A 33 -22.63 19.78 -36.60
N ASP A 34 -22.88 20.88 -37.33
CA ASP A 34 -24.21 21.46 -37.45
C ASP A 34 -25.17 20.48 -38.17
N ASN A 35 -26.36 20.31 -37.59
CA ASN A 35 -27.45 19.56 -38.22
C ASN A 35 -27.98 20.32 -39.45
N GLY A 36 -28.00 19.68 -40.61
CA GLY A 36 -28.54 20.26 -41.83
C GLY A 36 -28.96 19.23 -42.88
N GLY A 37 -30.18 18.70 -42.77
CA GLY A 37 -30.89 18.06 -43.89
C GLY A 37 -31.09 16.55 -43.80
N ASP A 38 -32.20 16.14 -43.18
CA ASP A 38 -32.94 14.91 -43.51
C ASP A 38 -33.37 14.92 -45.01
N PRO A 39 -33.67 13.76 -45.68
CA PRO A 39 -34.46 12.68 -45.07
C PRO A 39 -34.15 11.22 -45.49
N TYR A 40 -34.94 10.31 -44.88
CA TYR A 40 -35.45 9.02 -45.40
C TYR A 40 -34.87 7.72 -44.82
N GLU A 41 -35.31 7.34 -43.61
CA GLU A 41 -36.03 6.06 -43.42
C GLU A 41 -36.93 6.09 -42.17
N VAL A 42 -37.95 5.23 -42.12
CA VAL A 42 -39.17 5.42 -41.29
C VAL A 42 -39.60 4.10 -40.62
N THR A 43 -40.00 4.14 -39.34
CA THR A 43 -40.69 3.09 -38.52
C THR A 43 -39.89 1.79 -38.26
N THR A 44 -39.98 1.02 -37.16
CA THR A 44 -40.65 1.03 -35.83
C THR A 44 -39.90 0.00 -34.93
N GLU A 45 -40.12 -0.23 -33.62
CA GLU A 45 -41.14 0.19 -32.63
C GLU A 45 -40.46 0.85 -31.38
N GLU A 46 -41.17 0.93 -30.24
CA GLU A 46 -40.70 1.52 -28.98
C GLU A 46 -39.83 0.58 -28.13
N LYS A 47 -38.72 1.09 -27.56
CA LYS A 47 -38.14 0.56 -26.31
C LYS A 47 -37.84 1.68 -25.33
N VAL A 48 -38.35 1.48 -24.11
CA VAL A 48 -38.21 2.36 -22.95
C VAL A 48 -36.75 2.77 -22.73
N GLN A 49 -36.51 4.06 -22.50
CA GLN A 49 -35.20 4.58 -22.11
C GLN A 49 -34.80 4.03 -20.73
N ALA A 50 -33.97 2.99 -20.72
CA ALA A 50 -33.13 2.69 -19.57
C ALA A 50 -32.07 3.81 -19.48
N GLY A 51 -32.02 4.50 -18.34
CA GLY A 51 -31.00 5.52 -18.09
C GLY A 51 -29.60 4.90 -18.21
N GLN A 52 -28.72 5.54 -18.97
CA GLN A 52 -27.33 5.08 -19.07
C GLN A 52 -26.69 5.09 -17.66
N PRO A 53 -26.08 3.98 -17.21
CA PRO A 53 -25.25 4.03 -16.01
C PRO A 53 -24.09 5.02 -16.25
N PRO A 54 -23.59 5.68 -15.20
CA PRO A 54 -22.44 6.57 -15.35
C PRO A 54 -21.25 5.78 -15.95
N PRO A 55 -20.47 6.38 -16.87
CA PRO A 55 -19.38 5.67 -17.51
C PRO A 55 -18.38 5.17 -16.46
N PRO A 56 -17.93 3.90 -16.52
CA PRO A 56 -16.99 3.36 -15.55
C PRO A 56 -15.73 4.20 -15.53
N ALA A 57 -15.21 4.48 -14.33
CA ALA A 57 -14.05 5.34 -14.15
C ALA A 57 -12.82 4.76 -14.86
N GLN A 58 -12.51 5.27 -16.05
CA GLN A 58 -11.37 4.83 -16.84
C GLN A 58 -10.08 5.34 -16.18
N ILE A 59 -9.43 4.45 -15.42
CA ILE A 59 -8.11 4.69 -14.85
C ILE A 59 -7.11 4.77 -16.01
N SER A 60 -6.55 5.95 -16.23
CA SER A 60 -5.56 6.14 -17.28
C SER A 60 -4.22 5.55 -16.86
N LEU A 61 -3.42 5.04 -17.81
CA LEU A 61 -2.04 4.59 -17.54
C LEU A 61 -1.12 5.73 -17.05
N THR A 62 -1.58 6.99 -17.07
CA THR A 62 -0.90 8.15 -16.49
C THR A 62 -1.26 8.42 -15.02
N ASP A 63 -2.26 7.74 -14.45
CA ASP A 63 -2.61 7.83 -13.02
C ASP A 63 -1.72 6.94 -12.13
N CYS A 64 -1.14 5.90 -12.70
CA CYS A 64 -0.05 5.17 -12.07
C CYS A 64 1.27 5.97 -12.25
N LEU A 65 1.69 6.67 -11.20
CA LEU A 65 3.02 7.32 -11.13
C LEU A 65 4.20 6.32 -11.21
N ALA A 66 3.91 5.01 -11.16
CA ALA A 66 4.89 3.93 -11.04
C ALA A 66 5.32 3.28 -12.37
N CYS A 67 5.56 4.13 -13.39
CA CYS A 67 5.98 3.79 -14.76
C CYS A 67 4.85 3.43 -15.75
N SER A 68 4.71 4.28 -16.77
CA SER A 68 3.97 3.98 -18.00
C SER A 68 4.62 2.77 -18.69
N GLY A 69 3.89 1.65 -18.76
CA GLY A 69 4.37 0.37 -19.29
C GLY A 69 4.73 -0.70 -18.24
N CYS A 70 4.61 -0.40 -16.93
CA CYS A 70 4.79 -1.40 -15.87
C CYS A 70 3.52 -2.24 -15.58
N VAL A 71 2.36 -1.79 -16.06
CA VAL A 71 1.03 -2.41 -15.87
C VAL A 71 0.53 -2.92 -17.23
N THR A 72 0.14 -4.19 -17.29
CA THR A 72 -0.46 -4.83 -18.47
C THR A 72 -1.97 -4.56 -18.56
N SER A 73 -2.57 -4.79 -19.73
CA SER A 73 -4.03 -4.61 -19.91
C SER A 73 -4.86 -5.48 -18.95
N ALA A 74 -4.42 -6.72 -18.67
CA ALA A 74 -5.08 -7.60 -17.70
C ALA A 74 -4.97 -7.05 -16.25
N GLU A 75 -3.81 -6.49 -15.89
CA GLU A 75 -3.64 -5.84 -14.59
C GLU A 75 -4.46 -4.54 -14.48
N ALA A 76 -4.59 -3.77 -15.55
CA ALA A 76 -5.48 -2.61 -15.58
C ALA A 76 -6.95 -3.01 -15.31
N VAL A 77 -7.41 -4.14 -15.86
CA VAL A 77 -8.73 -4.71 -15.50
C VAL A 77 -8.80 -5.07 -14.02
N LEU A 78 -7.79 -5.75 -13.46
CA LEU A 78 -7.74 -6.09 -12.02
C LEU A 78 -7.72 -4.85 -11.09
N VAL A 79 -7.18 -3.73 -11.55
CA VAL A 79 -7.23 -2.42 -10.85
C VAL A 79 -8.63 -1.82 -10.94
N SER A 80 -9.29 -1.87 -12.10
CA SER A 80 -10.64 -1.31 -12.30
C SER A 80 -11.73 -2.11 -11.59
N LEU A 81 -11.59 -3.43 -11.47
CA LEU A 81 -12.51 -4.30 -10.71
C LEU A 81 -12.54 -3.99 -9.21
N GLN A 82 -11.49 -3.36 -8.67
CA GLN A 82 -11.47 -2.90 -7.28
C GLN A 82 -11.80 -1.41 -7.27
N SER A 83 -13.01 -1.05 -6.85
CA SER A 83 -13.50 0.33 -6.93
C SER A 83 -14.46 0.67 -5.79
N HIS A 84 -14.80 1.96 -5.67
CA HIS A 84 -15.88 2.41 -4.78
C HIS A 84 -17.23 1.75 -5.14
N SER A 85 -17.51 1.50 -6.43
CA SER A 85 -18.72 0.79 -6.87
C SER A 85 -18.76 -0.64 -6.33
N GLU A 86 -17.68 -1.41 -6.47
CA GLU A 86 -17.56 -2.79 -5.94
C GLU A 86 -17.80 -2.85 -4.42
N VAL A 87 -17.36 -1.82 -3.67
CA VAL A 87 -17.63 -1.73 -2.22
C VAL A 87 -19.13 -1.54 -1.94
N LEU A 88 -19.81 -0.64 -2.67
CA LEU A 88 -21.25 -0.40 -2.51
C LEU A 88 -22.06 -1.62 -2.95
N ASP A 89 -21.76 -2.18 -4.12
CA ASP A 89 -22.40 -3.37 -4.65
C ASP A 89 -22.25 -4.57 -3.71
N THR A 90 -21.09 -4.73 -3.06
CA THR A 90 -20.88 -5.76 -2.03
C THR A 90 -21.75 -5.48 -0.78
N LEU A 91 -21.77 -4.25 -0.27
CA LEU A 91 -22.57 -3.87 0.92
C LEU A 91 -24.08 -3.96 0.66
N ASP A 92 -24.53 -3.75 -0.57
CA ASP A 92 -25.94 -3.85 -0.98
C ASP A 92 -26.34 -5.26 -1.45
N LYS A 93 -25.37 -6.15 -1.64
CA LYS A 93 -25.56 -7.58 -1.96
C LYS A 93 -25.62 -8.48 -0.73
N TYR A 94 -24.78 -8.25 0.28
CA TYR A 94 -24.66 -9.12 1.45
C TYR A 94 -25.06 -8.40 2.74
N GLU A 95 -25.74 -9.14 3.62
CA GLU A 95 -26.07 -8.66 4.96
C GLU A 95 -24.87 -8.75 5.90
N GLU A 96 -24.83 -7.86 6.90
CA GLU A 96 -23.83 -7.93 7.97
C GLU A 96 -24.11 -9.12 8.90
N LEU A 97 -23.11 -9.98 9.10
CA LEU A 97 -23.21 -11.11 10.01
C LEU A 97 -23.33 -10.62 11.47
N PRO A 98 -24.42 -10.96 12.21
CA PRO A 98 -24.61 -10.46 13.57
C PRO A 98 -23.55 -10.97 14.56
N LEU A 99 -22.80 -10.05 15.14
CA LEU A 99 -21.77 -10.34 16.14
C LEU A 99 -22.41 -10.47 17.54
N ALA A 100 -22.68 -11.70 17.97
CA ALA A 100 -23.28 -11.96 19.28
C ALA A 100 -22.30 -11.67 20.43
N VAL A 101 -22.62 -10.68 21.27
CA VAL A 101 -21.85 -10.35 22.49
C VAL A 101 -22.42 -11.13 23.67
N SER A 102 -21.64 -12.07 24.22
CA SER A 102 -21.96 -12.74 25.49
C SER A 102 -21.18 -12.10 26.65
N HIS A 103 -21.81 -12.02 27.83
CA HIS A 103 -21.16 -11.57 29.06
C HIS A 103 -20.11 -12.59 29.50
N GLY A 104 -18.84 -12.32 29.17
CA GLY A 104 -17.69 -13.21 29.44
C GLY A 104 -16.75 -13.39 28.24
N GLY A 105 -17.13 -12.91 27.06
CA GLY A 105 -16.37 -13.00 25.82
C GLY A 105 -17.27 -13.31 24.63
N MET A 106 -16.82 -13.01 23.41
CA MET A 106 -17.55 -13.44 22.20
C MET A 106 -17.42 -14.96 22.05
N SER A 107 -18.43 -15.68 22.53
CA SER A 107 -18.69 -17.05 22.08
C SER A 107 -19.02 -17.03 20.58
N GLY A 108 -18.63 -18.08 19.87
CA GLY A 108 -19.09 -18.30 18.49
C GLY A 108 -20.62 -18.25 18.39
N LEU A 109 -21.09 -17.96 17.18
CA LEU A 109 -22.49 -17.75 16.78
C LEU A 109 -23.48 -18.57 17.64
N SER A 110 -24.43 -17.89 18.31
CA SER A 110 -25.40 -18.54 19.20
C SER A 110 -26.34 -19.53 18.49
N ASN A 111 -26.36 -19.50 17.16
CA ASN A 111 -26.86 -20.57 16.31
C ASN A 111 -25.71 -21.03 15.42
N GLY A 112 -25.35 -22.32 15.47
CA GLY A 112 -24.62 -22.94 14.36
C GLY A 112 -25.47 -22.79 13.10
N VAL A 113 -24.98 -22.03 12.12
CA VAL A 113 -25.81 -21.58 10.99
C VAL A 113 -26.02 -22.72 9.99
N ASN A 114 -27.06 -23.51 10.25
CA ASN A 114 -27.72 -24.39 9.27
C ASN A 114 -28.58 -23.57 8.29
N GLY A 115 -27.99 -22.55 7.65
CA GLY A 115 -28.71 -21.66 6.73
C GLY A 115 -27.75 -20.91 5.80
N SER A 116 -27.69 -21.31 4.53
CA SER A 116 -27.01 -20.62 3.42
C SER A 116 -25.74 -19.83 3.82
N ALA A 117 -24.60 -20.51 3.96
CA ALA A 117 -23.32 -19.89 4.35
C ALA A 117 -22.79 -18.79 3.39
N ALA A 118 -23.51 -18.50 2.30
CA ALA A 118 -23.13 -17.59 1.24
C ALA A 118 -23.67 -16.14 1.39
N GLU A 119 -24.67 -15.89 2.23
CA GLU A 119 -25.47 -14.64 2.16
C GLU A 119 -25.05 -13.52 3.13
N GLN A 120 -24.37 -13.85 4.24
CA GLN A 120 -23.95 -12.87 5.26
C GLN A 120 -22.42 -12.74 5.33
N LYS A 121 -21.93 -11.54 5.65
CA LYS A 121 -20.49 -11.22 5.73
C LYS A 121 -20.13 -10.32 6.91
N VAL A 122 -18.92 -10.50 7.43
CA VAL A 122 -18.26 -9.61 8.38
C VAL A 122 -17.43 -8.60 7.58
N PHE A 123 -17.82 -7.33 7.60
CA PHE A 123 -17.13 -6.26 6.87
C PHE A 123 -16.06 -5.60 7.73
N VAL A 124 -14.82 -5.58 7.25
CA VAL A 124 -13.67 -4.96 7.93
C VAL A 124 -12.98 -3.98 7.01
N ALA A 125 -12.66 -2.78 7.50
CA ALA A 125 -11.86 -1.81 6.77
C ALA A 125 -10.48 -1.66 7.43
N SER A 126 -9.45 -1.41 6.62
CA SER A 126 -8.16 -0.92 7.08
C SER A 126 -7.79 0.37 6.35
N VAL A 127 -7.10 1.29 7.02
CA VAL A 127 -6.80 2.64 6.49
C VAL A 127 -5.32 2.93 6.60
N SER A 128 -4.74 3.51 5.56
CA SER A 128 -3.35 3.99 5.59
C SER A 128 -3.22 5.38 6.26
N PRO A 129 -2.15 5.65 7.03
CA PRO A 129 -1.91 6.99 7.57
C PRO A 129 -1.61 8.01 6.46
N GLN A 130 -1.07 7.60 5.32
CA GLN A 130 -0.91 8.50 4.16
C GLN A 130 -2.25 8.94 3.56
N THR A 131 -3.28 8.07 3.60
CA THR A 131 -4.66 8.40 3.26
C THR A 131 -5.22 9.42 4.27
N ARG A 132 -5.06 9.15 5.58
CA ARG A 132 -5.52 10.09 6.63
C ARG A 132 -4.84 11.45 6.51
N ALA A 133 -3.53 11.49 6.33
CA ALA A 133 -2.76 12.72 6.14
C ALA A 133 -3.21 13.50 4.90
N SER A 134 -3.55 12.82 3.80
CA SER A 134 -4.11 13.46 2.59
C SER A 134 -5.47 14.10 2.88
N LEU A 135 -6.35 13.41 3.61
CA LEU A 135 -7.67 13.93 3.99
C LEU A 135 -7.57 15.06 5.03
N ALA A 136 -6.68 14.93 6.01
CA ALA A 136 -6.35 15.95 7.01
C ALA A 136 -5.89 17.26 6.36
N ALA A 137 -4.93 17.18 5.42
CA ALA A 137 -4.50 18.32 4.62
C ALA A 137 -5.61 18.87 3.71
N THR A 138 -6.50 18.02 3.20
CA THR A 138 -7.63 18.42 2.32
C THR A 138 -8.65 19.25 3.10
N TYR A 139 -9.11 18.75 4.25
CA TYR A 139 -10.16 19.39 5.06
C TYR A 139 -9.65 20.32 6.16
N ASN A 140 -8.33 20.49 6.28
CA ASN A 140 -7.66 21.33 7.28
C ASN A 140 -8.04 20.93 8.72
N VAL A 141 -7.87 19.64 9.03
CA VAL A 141 -8.12 19.02 10.33
C VAL A 141 -6.90 18.19 10.76
N SER A 142 -6.78 17.82 12.04
CA SER A 142 -5.72 16.92 12.51
C SER A 142 -5.88 15.50 11.94
N GLU A 143 -4.80 14.71 11.88
CA GLU A 143 -4.86 13.31 11.40
C GLU A 143 -5.90 12.48 12.18
N ARG A 144 -5.99 12.70 13.50
CA ARG A 144 -7.00 12.09 14.38
C ARG A 144 -8.42 12.47 13.95
N LYS A 145 -8.70 13.76 13.77
CA LYS A 145 -10.02 14.27 13.33
C LYS A 145 -10.39 13.72 11.93
N ALA A 146 -9.43 13.60 11.01
CA ALA A 146 -9.64 12.92 9.72
C ALA A 146 -9.93 11.42 9.88
N GLY A 147 -9.18 10.70 10.72
CA GLY A 147 -9.42 9.29 11.04
C GLY A 147 -10.82 9.04 11.59
N ASN A 148 -11.29 9.91 12.51
CA ASN A 148 -12.65 9.86 13.04
C ASN A 148 -13.69 10.04 11.92
N MET A 149 -13.54 11.02 11.01
CA MET A 149 -14.46 11.21 9.89
C MET A 149 -14.54 9.98 8.97
N ILE A 150 -13.41 9.29 8.73
CA ILE A 150 -13.39 8.02 7.98
C ILE A 150 -14.14 6.92 8.74
N SER A 151 -13.93 6.78 10.05
CA SER A 151 -14.64 5.82 10.87
C SER A 151 -16.15 6.08 10.90
N GLN A 152 -16.57 7.35 10.97
CA GLN A 152 -17.97 7.76 10.87
C GLN A 152 -18.58 7.46 9.49
N LEU A 153 -17.81 7.63 8.40
CA LEU A 153 -18.24 7.20 7.06
C LEU A 153 -18.44 5.69 6.97
N LEU A 154 -17.48 4.89 7.43
CA LEU A 154 -17.47 3.45 7.17
C LEU A 154 -18.36 2.65 8.14
N SER A 155 -18.48 3.08 9.40
CA SER A 155 -19.16 2.32 10.46
C SER A 155 -20.29 3.10 11.15
N GLY A 156 -20.30 4.43 11.04
CA GLY A 156 -21.24 5.29 11.75
C GLY A 156 -22.67 5.23 11.23
N PRO A 157 -23.66 5.64 12.03
CA PRO A 157 -25.08 5.58 11.67
C PRO A 157 -25.46 6.54 10.53
N TYR A 158 -24.68 7.62 10.35
CA TYR A 158 -24.80 8.58 9.25
C TYR A 158 -23.81 8.31 8.09
N GLY A 159 -23.07 7.19 8.17
CA GLY A 159 -22.13 6.73 7.16
C GLY A 159 -22.79 5.85 6.09
N LEU A 160 -22.02 4.92 5.51
CA LEU A 160 -22.48 3.98 4.46
C LEU A 160 -23.65 3.08 4.87
N ARG A 161 -23.95 2.98 6.17
CA ARG A 161 -25.18 2.34 6.67
C ARG A 161 -26.42 3.10 6.22
N ALA A 162 -26.34 4.43 6.15
CA ALA A 162 -27.40 5.29 5.60
C ALA A 162 -27.48 5.09 4.08
N GLY A 163 -28.68 4.75 3.61
CA GLY A 163 -28.97 4.54 2.18
C GLY A 163 -28.50 3.18 1.62
N GLY A 164 -28.00 2.27 2.44
CA GLY A 164 -27.68 0.90 2.01
C GLY A 164 -28.89 -0.02 2.07
N LYS A 165 -29.03 -0.93 1.09
CA LYS A 165 -30.17 -1.85 0.94
C LYS A 165 -30.42 -2.72 2.18
N HIS A 166 -29.34 -3.14 2.84
CA HIS A 166 -29.38 -3.96 4.06
C HIS A 166 -28.93 -3.20 5.32
N GLY A 167 -28.62 -1.90 5.23
CA GLY A 167 -28.02 -1.14 6.33
C GLY A 167 -26.61 -1.59 6.73
N SER A 168 -25.98 -2.46 5.93
CA SER A 168 -24.63 -3.00 6.13
C SER A 168 -23.59 -1.88 6.24
N GLY A 169 -22.63 -2.06 7.13
CA GLY A 169 -21.47 -1.18 7.28
C GLY A 169 -20.28 -1.96 7.80
N PHE A 170 -19.14 -1.29 7.96
CA PHE A 170 -17.93 -1.94 8.47
C PHE A 170 -18.02 -2.10 9.99
N ALA A 171 -17.81 -3.32 10.51
CA ALA A 171 -17.80 -3.60 11.94
C ALA A 171 -16.56 -3.01 12.63
N TRP A 172 -15.42 -2.97 11.92
CA TRP A 172 -14.17 -2.40 12.41
C TRP A 172 -13.45 -1.59 11.32
N VAL A 173 -12.80 -0.50 11.74
CA VAL A 173 -11.89 0.32 10.92
C VAL A 173 -10.53 0.34 11.59
N ILE A 174 -9.55 -0.36 10.99
CA ILE A 174 -8.22 -0.61 11.57
C ILE A 174 -7.19 0.39 11.00
N ASP A 175 -6.40 1.01 11.86
CA ASP A 175 -5.22 1.78 11.43
C ASP A 175 -4.06 0.83 11.07
N THR A 176 -3.65 0.83 9.80
CA THR A 176 -2.52 0.02 9.33
C THR A 176 -1.17 0.43 9.92
N ASN A 177 -1.06 1.56 10.65
CA ASN A 177 0.12 1.84 11.48
C ASN A 177 0.42 0.72 12.48
N VAL A 178 -0.61 0.09 13.06
CA VAL A 178 -0.40 -0.98 14.03
C VAL A 178 0.33 -2.17 13.40
N MET A 179 -0.08 -2.57 12.18
CA MET A 179 0.62 -3.63 11.43
C MET A 179 1.88 -3.14 10.71
N ARG A 180 2.06 -1.83 10.55
CA ARG A 180 3.34 -1.23 10.12
C ARG A 180 4.41 -1.43 11.17
N GLU A 181 4.12 -1.22 12.46
CA GLU A 181 5.10 -1.49 13.53
C GLU A 181 5.61 -2.93 13.50
N VAL A 182 4.72 -3.89 13.25
CA VAL A 182 5.08 -5.30 13.04
C VAL A 182 6.08 -5.44 11.90
N ALA A 183 5.80 -4.79 10.76
CA ALA A 183 6.69 -4.79 9.60
C ALA A 183 8.01 -4.03 9.85
N LEU A 184 8.04 -2.98 10.68
CA LEU A 184 9.24 -2.24 11.06
C LEU A 184 10.19 -3.11 11.89
N VAL A 185 9.67 -3.76 12.94
CA VAL A 185 10.45 -4.65 13.82
C VAL A 185 10.94 -5.88 13.03
N ALA A 186 10.07 -6.46 12.21
CA ALA A 186 10.45 -7.59 11.35
C ALA A 186 11.54 -7.20 10.33
N ALA A 187 11.46 -6.03 9.70
CA ALA A 187 12.46 -5.56 8.74
C ALA A 187 13.81 -5.24 9.40
N ALA A 188 13.82 -4.75 10.65
CA ALA A 188 15.05 -4.58 11.42
C ALA A 188 15.70 -5.93 11.76
N ASN A 189 14.90 -6.93 12.13
CA ASN A 189 15.39 -8.29 12.37
C ASN A 189 15.93 -8.94 11.07
N GLU A 190 15.22 -8.81 9.94
CA GLU A 190 15.63 -9.37 8.64
C GLU A 190 16.93 -8.71 8.12
N ALA A 191 17.02 -7.37 8.18
CA ALA A 191 18.23 -6.65 7.81
C ALA A 191 19.44 -7.04 8.68
N GLN A 192 19.20 -7.34 9.97
CA GLN A 192 20.22 -7.81 10.89
C GLN A 192 20.61 -9.28 10.62
N GLN A 193 19.65 -10.16 10.36
CA GLN A 193 19.90 -11.57 10.04
C GLN A 193 20.70 -11.71 8.74
N ALA A 194 20.37 -10.91 7.72
CA ALA A 194 21.15 -10.83 6.49
C ALA A 194 22.58 -10.34 6.78
N LEU A 195 22.77 -9.40 7.71
CA LEU A 195 24.10 -8.96 8.13
C LEU A 195 24.93 -10.10 8.74
N ASP A 196 24.36 -10.82 9.71
CA ASP A 196 25.02 -11.84 10.50
C ASP A 196 25.19 -13.18 9.75
N THR A 197 24.35 -13.45 8.74
CA THR A 197 24.38 -14.68 7.92
C THR A 197 24.62 -14.37 6.42
N PRO A 198 25.86 -14.05 5.98
CA PRO A 198 26.13 -13.67 4.58
C PRO A 198 25.87 -14.74 3.52
N ALA A 199 25.68 -16.00 3.92
CA ALA A 199 25.39 -17.14 3.05
C ALA A 199 23.92 -17.61 3.12
N GLY A 200 23.03 -16.80 3.73
CA GLY A 200 21.60 -17.07 3.75
C GLY A 200 20.93 -16.91 2.38
N GLU A 201 19.66 -17.32 2.27
CA GLU A 201 18.88 -17.19 1.03
C GLU A 201 18.71 -15.73 0.58
N LEU A 202 18.58 -14.81 1.53
CA LEU A 202 18.40 -13.38 1.29
C LEU A 202 19.75 -12.68 1.14
N LYS A 203 20.00 -12.12 -0.05
CA LYS A 203 21.28 -11.48 -0.40
C LYS A 203 21.34 -10.00 -0.02
N LYS A 204 22.53 -9.52 0.35
CA LYS A 204 22.81 -8.09 0.58
C LYS A 204 22.96 -7.31 -0.74
N PRO A 205 22.40 -6.09 -0.86
CA PRO A 205 21.53 -5.45 0.13
C PRO A 205 20.14 -6.07 0.20
N VAL A 206 19.56 -6.09 1.40
CA VAL A 206 18.11 -6.34 1.57
C VAL A 206 17.35 -5.12 1.02
N LEU A 207 16.42 -5.35 0.11
CA LEU A 207 15.62 -4.31 -0.54
C LEU A 207 14.20 -4.36 0.02
N THR A 208 13.63 -3.22 0.39
CA THR A 208 12.27 -3.18 0.94
C THR A 208 11.23 -3.79 -0.01
N SER A 209 10.19 -4.40 0.57
CA SER A 209 9.09 -5.05 -0.15
C SER A 209 7.78 -4.26 -0.14
N ALA A 210 7.63 -3.28 0.74
CA ALA A 210 6.32 -2.68 1.06
C ALA A 210 5.67 -1.87 -0.09
N CYS A 211 6.42 -1.60 -1.17
CA CYS A 211 6.01 -0.79 -2.32
C CYS A 211 5.68 -1.66 -3.55
N PRO A 212 4.39 -1.81 -3.94
CA PRO A 212 4.01 -2.78 -4.98
C PRO A 212 4.52 -2.41 -6.37
N GLY A 213 4.51 -1.14 -6.77
CA GLY A 213 5.09 -0.72 -8.06
C GLY A 213 6.58 -1.06 -8.20
N TRP A 214 7.33 -1.06 -7.08
CA TRP A 214 8.72 -1.56 -7.06
C TRP A 214 8.79 -3.08 -7.24
N ILE A 215 7.94 -3.85 -6.55
CA ILE A 215 7.86 -5.31 -6.69
C ILE A 215 7.50 -5.70 -8.14
N CYS A 216 6.42 -5.13 -8.69
CA CYS A 216 5.98 -5.40 -10.07
C CYS A 216 7.08 -5.10 -11.09
N TYR A 217 7.86 -4.04 -10.88
CA TYR A 217 9.01 -3.73 -11.72
C TYR A 217 10.13 -4.77 -11.59
N ALA A 218 10.51 -5.14 -10.36
CA ALA A 218 11.56 -6.12 -10.11
C ALA A 218 11.24 -7.49 -10.72
N GLU A 219 10.01 -7.99 -10.51
CA GLU A 219 9.53 -9.29 -11.01
C GLU A 219 9.49 -9.40 -12.54
N LYS A 220 9.08 -8.31 -13.23
CA LYS A 220 8.94 -8.30 -14.70
C LYS A 220 10.23 -7.99 -15.43
N THR A 221 11.09 -7.13 -14.87
CA THR A 221 12.21 -6.55 -15.62
C THR A 221 13.59 -6.97 -15.11
N HIS A 222 13.72 -7.38 -13.85
CA HIS A 222 15.02 -7.69 -13.25
C HIS A 222 14.99 -8.90 -12.29
N PRO A 223 14.75 -10.13 -12.76
CA PRO A 223 14.63 -11.33 -11.90
C PRO A 223 15.82 -11.62 -10.97
N HIS A 224 17.03 -11.15 -11.29
CA HIS A 224 18.21 -11.27 -10.41
C HIS A 224 18.11 -10.46 -9.11
N ILE A 225 17.17 -9.51 -9.04
CA ILE A 225 16.89 -8.71 -7.86
C ILE A 225 16.01 -9.45 -6.85
N LEU A 226 15.28 -10.50 -7.26
CA LEU A 226 14.31 -11.18 -6.38
C LEU A 226 14.96 -11.80 -5.14
N ALA A 227 16.19 -12.30 -5.24
CA ALA A 227 16.98 -12.80 -4.11
C ALA A 227 17.44 -11.72 -3.11
N HIS A 228 17.23 -10.44 -3.43
CA HIS A 228 17.51 -9.30 -2.57
C HIS A 228 16.25 -8.69 -1.94
N LEU A 229 15.05 -9.07 -2.39
CA LEU A 229 13.80 -8.54 -1.85
C LEU A 229 13.53 -9.12 -0.46
N SER A 230 13.26 -8.24 0.50
CA SER A 230 12.67 -8.59 1.80
C SER A 230 11.48 -9.52 1.59
N LYS A 231 11.40 -10.64 2.30
CA LYS A 231 10.27 -11.58 2.17
C LYS A 231 9.03 -11.07 2.92
N LEU A 232 9.08 -9.95 3.62
CA LEU A 232 8.00 -9.49 4.49
C LEU A 232 6.77 -9.01 3.68
N LYS A 233 5.58 -9.39 4.12
CA LYS A 233 4.30 -8.81 3.68
C LYS A 233 4.25 -7.32 4.01
N SER A 234 3.61 -6.51 3.14
CA SER A 234 3.38 -5.10 3.45
C SER A 234 2.32 -4.93 4.55
N PRO A 235 2.18 -3.75 5.18
CA PRO A 235 1.19 -3.52 6.25
C PRO A 235 -0.26 -3.77 5.80
N GLN A 236 -0.57 -3.59 4.52
CA GLN A 236 -1.86 -3.98 3.93
C GLN A 236 -2.06 -5.50 4.02
N ALA A 237 -1.12 -6.26 3.48
CA ALA A 237 -1.19 -7.71 3.43
C ALA A 237 -1.18 -8.32 4.84
N LEU A 238 -0.32 -7.84 5.74
CA LEU A 238 -0.29 -8.24 7.15
C LEU A 238 -1.63 -7.99 7.86
N THR A 239 -2.28 -6.84 7.61
CA THR A 239 -3.60 -6.54 8.19
C THR A 239 -4.65 -7.51 7.64
N GLY A 240 -4.62 -7.81 6.35
CA GLY A 240 -5.53 -8.78 5.73
C GLY A 240 -5.36 -10.20 6.28
N THR A 241 -4.12 -10.72 6.30
CA THR A 241 -3.82 -12.03 6.89
C THR A 241 -4.26 -12.09 8.36
N LEU A 242 -3.97 -11.05 9.17
CA LEU A 242 -4.38 -11.00 10.58
C LEU A 242 -5.90 -11.04 10.72
N VAL A 243 -6.62 -10.12 10.05
CA VAL A 243 -8.08 -10.01 10.14
C VAL A 243 -8.74 -11.33 9.76
N LYS A 244 -8.39 -11.91 8.62
CA LYS A 244 -9.04 -13.15 8.15
C LYS A 244 -8.68 -14.37 9.00
N SER A 245 -7.41 -14.55 9.37
CA SER A 245 -6.99 -15.70 10.18
C SER A 245 -7.55 -15.66 11.60
N VAL A 246 -7.57 -14.49 12.24
CA VAL A 246 -8.13 -14.33 13.59
C VAL A 246 -9.65 -14.48 13.58
N LEU A 247 -10.37 -13.81 12.67
CA LEU A 247 -11.83 -13.87 12.65
C LEU A 247 -12.35 -15.26 12.26
N ALA A 248 -11.73 -15.94 11.29
CA ALA A 248 -12.11 -17.31 10.93
C ALA A 248 -11.97 -18.26 12.14
N LYS A 249 -10.82 -18.22 12.83
CA LYS A 249 -10.55 -19.06 14.01
C LYS A 249 -11.44 -18.72 15.21
N LYS A 250 -11.70 -17.44 15.48
CA LYS A 250 -12.43 -16.97 16.68
C LYS A 250 -13.94 -17.00 16.56
N LEU A 251 -14.48 -16.71 15.37
CA LEU A 251 -15.93 -16.74 15.12
C LEU A 251 -16.40 -18.10 14.62
N GLY A 252 -15.49 -18.98 14.18
CA GLY A 252 -15.82 -20.29 13.61
C GLY A 252 -16.44 -20.20 12.21
N ILE A 253 -16.04 -19.19 11.44
CA ILE A 253 -16.58 -18.88 10.11
C ILE A 253 -15.54 -19.14 9.01
N PRO A 254 -15.94 -19.50 7.78
CA PRO A 254 -15.01 -19.65 6.68
C PRO A 254 -14.41 -18.28 6.28
N PRO A 255 -13.16 -18.21 5.79
CA PRO A 255 -12.51 -16.94 5.42
C PRO A 255 -13.27 -16.09 4.38
N GLU A 256 -14.11 -16.72 3.55
CA GLU A 256 -14.97 -16.08 2.55
C GLU A 256 -16.11 -15.24 3.12
N GLN A 257 -16.49 -15.47 4.39
CA GLN A 257 -17.44 -14.64 5.12
C GLN A 257 -16.78 -13.38 5.70
N VAL A 258 -15.45 -13.31 5.75
CA VAL A 258 -14.71 -12.10 6.16
C VAL A 258 -14.35 -11.30 4.91
N TRP A 259 -14.95 -10.12 4.74
CA TRP A 259 -14.67 -9.22 3.63
C TRP A 259 -13.89 -8.00 4.12
N HIS A 260 -12.66 -7.88 3.64
CA HIS A 260 -11.69 -6.88 4.06
C HIS A 260 -11.39 -5.88 2.94
N MET A 261 -11.76 -4.61 3.18
CA MET A 261 -11.40 -3.47 2.34
C MET A 261 -10.17 -2.75 2.89
N ALA A 262 -9.24 -2.33 2.03
CA ALA A 262 -8.13 -1.44 2.42
C ALA A 262 -8.20 -0.09 1.70
N VAL A 263 -8.01 1.01 2.45
CA VAL A 263 -8.00 2.39 1.93
C VAL A 263 -6.56 2.89 1.87
N MET A 264 -6.06 3.12 0.65
CA MET A 264 -4.63 3.21 0.34
C MET A 264 -4.26 4.45 -0.49
N PRO A 265 -2.99 4.87 -0.50
CA PRO A 265 -2.55 6.06 -1.23
C PRO A 265 -2.13 5.75 -2.68
N CYS A 266 -2.35 4.53 -3.18
CA CYS A 266 -1.67 4.01 -4.37
C CYS A 266 -2.56 3.00 -5.13
N PHE A 267 -2.59 3.08 -6.46
CA PHE A 267 -3.29 2.09 -7.30
C PHE A 267 -2.60 0.73 -7.30
N ASP A 268 -1.28 0.66 -7.24
CA ASP A 268 -0.53 -0.62 -7.24
C ASP A 268 -0.84 -1.49 -6.01
N LYS A 269 -1.43 -0.91 -4.95
CA LYS A 269 -1.96 -1.66 -3.79
C LYS A 269 -3.16 -2.53 -4.16
N LYS A 270 -3.94 -2.17 -5.19
CA LYS A 270 -4.96 -3.02 -5.82
C LYS A 270 -4.32 -4.24 -6.50
N LEU A 271 -3.18 -4.05 -7.17
CA LEU A 271 -2.41 -5.18 -7.75
C LEU A 271 -1.79 -6.09 -6.68
N GLU A 272 -1.32 -5.53 -5.57
CA GLU A 272 -0.87 -6.33 -4.42
C GLU A 272 -1.99 -7.23 -3.87
N ALA A 273 -3.19 -6.69 -3.68
CA ALA A 273 -4.34 -7.46 -3.20
C ALA A 273 -4.77 -8.60 -4.15
N SER A 274 -4.43 -8.51 -5.43
CA SER A 274 -4.72 -9.55 -6.45
C SER A 274 -3.61 -10.62 -6.59
N ARG A 275 -2.58 -10.63 -5.74
CA ARG A 275 -1.46 -11.60 -5.83
C ARG A 275 -1.90 -12.98 -5.32
N ARG A 276 -1.66 -14.04 -6.12
CA ARG A 276 -2.08 -15.43 -5.84
C ARG A 276 -1.56 -15.96 -4.49
N GLU A 277 -0.39 -15.51 -4.06
CA GLU A 277 0.27 -15.89 -2.79
C GLU A 277 -0.22 -15.13 -1.54
N LEU A 278 -1.04 -14.07 -1.71
CA LEU A 278 -1.67 -13.31 -0.62
C LEU A 278 -3.13 -13.76 -0.45
N THR A 279 -3.29 -15.05 -0.19
CA THR A 279 -4.58 -15.74 -0.08
C THR A 279 -4.62 -16.69 1.13
N SER A 280 -5.83 -17.12 1.51
CA SER A 280 -6.09 -18.12 2.54
C SER A 280 -5.30 -19.40 2.33
N HIS A 281 -5.02 -19.82 1.09
CA HIS A 281 -4.22 -21.01 0.81
C HIS A 281 -2.82 -21.00 1.45
N THR A 282 -2.26 -19.83 1.73
CA THR A 282 -0.95 -19.68 2.40
C THR A 282 -1.00 -20.00 3.90
N TRP A 283 -2.16 -19.84 4.57
CA TRP A 283 -2.28 -19.91 6.04
C TRP A 283 -3.45 -20.76 6.58
N HIS A 284 -4.45 -21.08 5.76
CA HIS A 284 -5.66 -21.85 6.11
C HIS A 284 -5.65 -23.27 5.50
N GLY A 285 -4.69 -23.59 4.62
CA GLY A 285 -4.67 -24.82 3.83
C GLY A 285 -5.29 -24.64 2.44
N GLN A 286 -5.07 -25.63 1.56
CA GLN A 286 -5.43 -25.58 0.13
C GLN A 286 -6.82 -26.15 -0.19
N ASP A 287 -7.63 -26.45 0.84
CA ASP A 287 -8.98 -26.97 0.67
C ASP A 287 -9.95 -25.84 0.29
N GLY A 288 -10.70 -26.02 -0.80
CA GLY A 288 -11.63 -25.02 -1.33
C GLY A 288 -10.97 -23.90 -2.13
N ASP A 289 -11.73 -22.87 -2.49
CA ASP A 289 -11.24 -21.75 -3.30
C ASP A 289 -10.32 -20.80 -2.52
N ALA A 290 -9.33 -20.22 -3.21
CA ALA A 290 -8.37 -19.30 -2.62
C ALA A 290 -9.01 -17.93 -2.34
N VAL A 291 -9.32 -17.65 -1.07
CA VAL A 291 -9.86 -16.36 -0.62
C VAL A 291 -8.73 -15.35 -0.49
N ARG A 292 -8.84 -14.15 -1.06
CA ARG A 292 -7.81 -13.11 -0.94
C ARG A 292 -7.69 -12.57 0.49
N ASP A 293 -6.48 -12.23 0.93
CA ASP A 293 -6.27 -11.58 2.24
C ASP A 293 -6.89 -10.16 2.28
N VAL A 294 -7.04 -9.53 1.10
CA VAL A 294 -7.70 -8.23 0.92
C VAL A 294 -8.62 -8.32 -0.29
N ASP A 295 -9.91 -8.09 -0.09
CA ASP A 295 -10.95 -8.31 -1.11
C ASP A 295 -11.17 -7.09 -2.00
N CYS A 296 -11.04 -5.89 -1.45
CA CYS A 296 -11.07 -4.67 -2.24
C CYS A 296 -10.06 -3.67 -1.72
N VAL A 297 -9.35 -2.98 -2.61
CA VAL A 297 -8.53 -1.83 -2.27
C VAL A 297 -9.12 -0.61 -2.97
N ILE A 298 -9.34 0.46 -2.21
CA ILE A 298 -9.78 1.75 -2.73
C ILE A 298 -8.77 2.84 -2.38
N THR A 299 -8.74 3.90 -3.18
CA THR A 299 -7.86 5.04 -2.97
C THR A 299 -8.46 6.10 -2.06
N ALA A 300 -7.64 7.05 -1.59
CA ALA A 300 -8.10 8.22 -0.83
C ALA A 300 -9.17 9.04 -1.57
N ARG A 301 -9.09 9.07 -2.91
CA ARG A 301 -10.11 9.67 -3.79
C ARG A 301 -11.40 8.85 -3.82
N GLU A 302 -11.29 7.54 -4.01
CA GLU A 302 -12.45 6.64 -4.08
C GLU A 302 -13.22 6.58 -2.75
N LEU A 303 -12.58 6.83 -1.61
CA LEU A 303 -13.27 7.03 -0.33
C LEU A 303 -14.21 8.25 -0.33
N LEU A 304 -13.84 9.33 -1.03
CA LEU A 304 -14.72 10.49 -1.18
C LEU A 304 -15.84 10.22 -2.18
N MET A 305 -15.55 9.47 -3.24
CA MET A 305 -16.56 9.00 -4.20
C MET A 305 -17.59 8.09 -3.51
N LEU A 306 -17.19 7.21 -2.57
CA LEU A 306 -18.12 6.43 -1.74
C LEU A 306 -19.13 7.29 -0.99
N ALA A 307 -18.65 8.38 -0.38
CA ALA A 307 -19.52 9.31 0.33
C ALA A 307 -20.49 10.01 -0.65
N GLU A 308 -19.96 10.53 -1.77
CA GLU A 308 -20.74 11.18 -2.83
C GLU A 308 -21.82 10.26 -3.43
N SER A 309 -21.49 9.01 -3.76
CA SER A 309 -22.43 8.01 -4.29
C SER A 309 -23.57 7.65 -3.32
N ARG A 310 -23.38 7.84 -2.00
CA ARG A 310 -24.44 7.69 -0.98
C ARG A 310 -25.06 9.02 -0.55
N ASN A 311 -24.78 10.12 -1.26
CA ASN A 311 -25.21 11.48 -0.95
C ASN A 311 -24.78 11.98 0.44
N ILE A 312 -23.66 11.47 0.95
CA ILE A 312 -23.07 11.82 2.24
C ILE A 312 -22.04 12.93 2.03
N SER A 313 -22.25 14.09 2.64
CA SER A 313 -21.22 15.13 2.69
C SER A 313 -20.13 14.74 3.69
N PHE A 314 -19.03 14.15 3.18
CA PHE A 314 -17.86 13.79 3.98
C PHE A 314 -17.36 14.89 4.94
N PRO A 315 -17.22 16.17 4.54
CA PRO A 315 -16.77 17.22 5.47
C PRO A 315 -17.76 17.55 6.60
N CYS A 316 -19.02 17.13 6.48
CA CYS A 316 -20.06 17.29 7.51
C CYS A 316 -20.13 16.11 8.49
N LEU A 317 -19.36 15.03 8.28
CA LEU A 317 -19.32 13.91 9.21
C LEU A 317 -18.69 14.32 10.56
N PRO A 318 -19.10 13.70 11.68
CA PRO A 318 -18.53 14.01 12.99
C PRO A 318 -17.01 13.83 13.02
N ARG A 319 -16.32 14.76 13.69
CA ARG A 319 -14.86 14.71 13.91
C ARG A 319 -14.49 13.95 15.20
N THR A 320 -15.48 13.45 15.92
CA THR A 320 -15.37 12.68 17.16
C THR A 320 -15.34 11.17 16.89
N PRO A 321 -14.78 10.35 17.80
CA PRO A 321 -14.80 8.89 17.68
C PRO A 321 -16.22 8.32 17.52
N LEU A 322 -16.31 7.09 17.03
CA LEU A 322 -17.57 6.34 16.96
C LEU A 322 -18.15 6.14 18.37
N PRO A 323 -19.49 6.24 18.54
CA PRO A 323 -20.14 5.82 19.77
C PRO A 323 -19.84 4.35 20.08
N LYS A 324 -19.70 3.98 21.36
CA LYS A 324 -19.42 2.58 21.80
C LYS A 324 -20.43 1.55 21.23
N GLN A 325 -21.66 2.00 20.93
CA GLN A 325 -22.74 1.20 20.32
C GLN A 325 -22.46 0.81 18.86
N CYS A 326 -21.65 1.60 18.14
CA CYS A 326 -21.27 1.40 16.74
C CYS A 326 -19.81 0.91 16.59
N ALA A 327 -19.16 0.55 17.70
CA ALA A 327 -17.77 0.12 17.76
C ALA A 327 -17.67 -1.16 18.62
N PRO A 328 -18.10 -2.32 18.09
CA PRO A 328 -17.98 -3.59 18.81
C PRO A 328 -16.52 -3.89 19.13
N PRO A 329 -16.20 -4.52 20.28
CA PRO A 329 -14.83 -4.98 20.56
C PRO A 329 -14.44 -6.06 19.54
N PHE A 330 -13.16 -6.13 19.20
CA PHE A 330 -12.66 -7.20 18.34
C PHE A 330 -12.68 -8.54 19.11
N PRO A 331 -12.99 -9.69 18.47
CA PRO A 331 -13.41 -10.90 19.21
C PRO A 331 -12.34 -11.52 20.12
N ASP A 332 -11.06 -11.27 19.83
CA ASP A 332 -9.95 -11.67 20.70
C ASP A 332 -9.46 -10.45 21.51
N PRO A 333 -9.48 -10.49 22.86
CA PRO A 333 -9.07 -9.35 23.69
C PRO A 333 -7.60 -8.93 23.54
N ALA A 334 -6.68 -9.86 23.30
CA ALA A 334 -5.26 -9.54 23.15
C ALA A 334 -4.99 -8.84 21.81
N ILE A 335 -5.59 -9.35 20.72
CA ILE A 335 -5.55 -8.70 19.40
C ILE A 335 -6.32 -7.37 19.42
N ASN A 336 -7.47 -7.29 20.10
CA ASN A 336 -8.22 -6.05 20.31
C ASN A 336 -7.33 -4.98 20.94
N ASN A 337 -6.65 -5.32 22.04
CA ASN A 337 -5.75 -4.40 22.73
C ASN A 337 -4.54 -4.05 21.86
N PHE A 338 -4.04 -4.95 21.01
CA PHE A 338 -2.96 -4.62 20.08
C PHE A 338 -3.42 -3.63 18.99
N LEU A 339 -4.60 -3.86 18.40
CA LEU A 339 -5.18 -3.07 17.30
C LEU A 339 -5.75 -1.71 17.72
N PHE A 340 -6.37 -1.62 18.90
CA PHE A 340 -7.19 -0.46 19.29
C PHE A 340 -6.74 0.26 20.57
N SER A 341 -5.68 -0.19 21.27
CA SER A 341 -5.15 0.58 22.42
C SER A 341 -4.71 1.97 21.98
N ARG A 342 -5.16 3.01 22.71
CA ARG A 342 -4.67 4.38 22.57
C ARG A 342 -3.16 4.43 22.86
N ARG A 343 -2.35 4.47 21.80
CA ARG A 343 -0.91 4.68 21.89
C ARG A 343 -0.66 6.14 22.26
N ARG A 344 0.26 6.41 23.19
CA ARG A 344 0.61 7.79 23.55
C ARG A 344 1.10 8.51 22.28
N PRO A 345 0.60 9.72 21.96
CA PRO A 345 1.04 10.45 20.79
C PRO A 345 2.52 10.77 20.95
N GLN A 346 3.35 10.06 20.20
CA GLN A 346 4.74 10.42 20.08
C GLN A 346 4.80 11.65 19.18
N LYS A 347 4.93 12.84 19.79
CA LYS A 347 5.34 14.03 19.04
C LYS A 347 6.65 13.66 18.34
N ARG A 348 6.61 13.52 17.02
CA ARG A 348 7.79 13.47 16.15
C ARG A 348 8.02 14.92 15.73
N PRO A 349 8.85 15.70 16.43
CA PRO A 349 9.04 17.10 16.06
C PRO A 349 9.61 17.13 14.64
N ARG A 350 9.21 18.11 13.84
CA ARG A 350 9.79 18.30 12.51
C ARG A 350 11.17 18.95 12.61
N ASP A 351 12.12 18.21 13.19
CA ASP A 351 13.53 18.56 13.15
C ASP A 351 14.06 18.36 11.71
N GLU A 352 15.11 19.08 11.33
CA GLU A 352 15.72 18.94 9.99
C GLU A 352 16.19 17.50 9.71
N ALA A 353 16.51 16.75 10.76
CA ALA A 353 16.79 15.31 10.71
C ALA A 353 15.61 14.51 10.10
N ASN A 354 14.37 14.79 10.53
CA ASN A 354 13.17 14.09 10.06
C ASN A 354 12.84 14.35 8.59
N THR A 355 13.39 15.40 7.97
CA THR A 355 13.25 15.62 6.52
C THR A 355 14.15 14.67 5.70
N ALA A 356 15.21 14.12 6.30
CA ALA A 356 15.98 13.03 5.68
C ALA A 356 15.19 11.71 5.69
N ILE A 357 14.26 11.54 6.62
CA ILE A 357 13.42 10.35 6.76
C ILE A 357 12.19 10.50 5.86
N GLY A 358 11.95 9.54 4.98
CA GLY A 358 10.88 9.65 3.98
C GLY A 358 9.53 9.16 4.49
N THR A 359 8.45 9.54 3.80
CA THR A 359 7.06 9.22 4.15
C THR A 359 6.61 7.82 3.67
N SER A 360 7.58 6.93 3.43
CA SER A 360 7.44 5.54 2.98
C SER A 360 6.82 4.58 3.99
N GLY A 361 6.71 5.00 5.25
CA GLY A 361 6.41 4.14 6.39
C GLY A 361 7.53 4.08 7.43
N GLY A 362 8.73 4.59 7.13
CA GLY A 362 9.80 4.73 8.12
C GLY A 362 10.64 3.47 8.36
N TYR A 363 10.66 2.51 7.42
CA TYR A 363 11.45 1.28 7.54
C TYR A 363 12.92 1.57 7.77
N LEU A 364 13.52 2.37 6.88
CA LEU A 364 14.92 2.77 7.01
C LEU A 364 15.21 3.49 8.33
N HIS A 365 14.28 4.32 8.81
CA HIS A 365 14.41 5.04 10.08
C HIS A 365 14.47 4.07 11.28
N HIS A 366 13.47 3.20 11.41
CA HIS A 366 13.40 2.24 12.50
C HIS A 366 14.59 1.29 12.50
N ILE A 367 15.05 0.87 11.31
CA ILE A 367 16.27 0.06 11.16
C ILE A 367 17.50 0.85 11.66
N LEU A 368 17.70 2.10 11.22
CA LEU A 368 18.83 2.92 11.66
C LEU A 368 18.82 3.17 13.17
N GLN A 369 17.66 3.47 13.77
CA GLN A 369 17.53 3.64 15.22
C GLN A 369 17.78 2.34 15.99
N THR A 370 17.35 1.19 15.45
CA THR A 370 17.64 -0.14 16.04
C THR A 370 19.15 -0.39 16.05
N GLN A 371 19.85 -0.03 14.97
CA GLN A 371 21.31 -0.13 14.90
C GLN A 371 22.01 0.83 15.86
N GLN A 372 21.57 2.08 15.99
CA GLN A 372 22.12 3.01 16.99
C GLN A 372 21.88 2.54 18.44
N THR A 373 20.73 1.91 18.71
CA THR A 373 20.44 1.29 20.02
C THR A 373 21.36 0.09 20.29
N ARG A 374 21.70 -0.69 19.27
CA ARG A 374 22.65 -1.82 19.36
C ARG A 374 24.10 -1.37 19.58
N TYR A 375 24.46 -0.17 19.14
CA TYR A 375 25.80 0.41 19.28
C TYR A 375 25.75 1.76 20.02
N PRO A 376 25.63 1.76 21.36
CA PRO A 376 25.57 2.99 22.15
C PRO A 376 26.73 3.94 21.86
N GLY A 377 26.43 5.24 21.75
CA GLY A 377 27.41 6.27 21.37
C GLY A 377 27.67 6.40 19.87
N SER A 378 27.15 5.50 19.03
CA SER A 378 27.29 5.62 17.56
C SER A 378 26.58 6.85 16.98
N SER A 379 27.20 7.42 15.94
CA SER A 379 26.68 8.60 15.24
C SER A 379 26.08 8.23 13.87
N LEU A 380 25.06 8.96 13.44
CA LEU A 380 24.44 8.77 12.12
C LEU A 380 25.01 9.77 11.11
N ARG A 381 25.77 9.27 10.13
CA ARG A 381 26.24 10.07 8.99
C ARG A 381 25.25 9.95 7.83
N ILE A 382 24.75 11.10 7.36
CA ILE A 382 23.81 11.19 6.23
C ILE A 382 24.50 11.88 5.05
N THR A 383 24.59 11.18 3.93
CA THR A 383 25.13 11.71 2.67
C THR A 383 23.97 11.87 1.67
N ARG A 384 23.60 13.10 1.34
CA ARG A 384 22.56 13.36 0.33
C ARG A 384 23.09 12.99 -1.07
N GLY A 385 22.26 12.31 -1.85
CA GLY A 385 22.57 11.93 -3.22
C GLY A 385 22.38 13.09 -4.21
N ARG A 386 22.33 12.77 -5.51
CA ARG A 386 22.18 13.74 -6.61
C ARG A 386 20.83 14.49 -6.61
N ASN A 387 19.84 14.02 -5.86
CA ASN A 387 18.53 14.63 -5.68
C ASN A 387 17.99 14.27 -4.28
N ALA A 388 16.92 14.91 -3.84
CA ALA A 388 16.32 14.67 -2.52
C ALA A 388 15.84 13.21 -2.33
N ASP A 389 15.42 12.56 -3.40
CA ASP A 389 14.93 11.17 -3.42
C ASP A 389 16.02 10.10 -3.24
N VAL A 390 17.30 10.48 -3.24
CA VAL A 390 18.43 9.57 -2.95
C VAL A 390 19.21 10.07 -1.74
N SER A 391 19.45 9.20 -0.77
CA SER A 391 20.30 9.50 0.38
C SER A 391 20.95 8.22 0.91
N GLU A 392 22.20 8.32 1.35
CA GLU A 392 22.98 7.23 1.91
C GLU A 392 23.21 7.49 3.41
N TYR A 393 23.21 6.43 4.20
CA TYR A 393 23.23 6.45 5.66
C TYR A 393 24.30 5.49 6.16
N ALA A 394 25.12 5.96 7.10
CA ALA A 394 26.06 5.12 7.82
C ALA A 394 25.91 5.34 9.32
N VAL A 395 25.71 4.26 10.08
CA VAL A 395 25.90 4.25 11.53
C VAL A 395 27.38 4.04 11.78
N VAL A 396 28.00 4.99 12.47
CA VAL A 396 29.45 5.08 12.64
C VAL A 396 29.83 4.87 14.10
N SER A 397 30.79 3.99 14.32
CA SER A 397 31.40 3.66 15.61
C SER A 397 32.00 4.91 16.30
N PRO A 398 31.80 5.08 17.62
CA PRO A 398 32.38 6.22 18.35
C PRO A 398 33.90 6.14 18.50
N ASP A 399 34.48 4.93 18.58
CA ASP A 399 35.87 4.73 19.00
C ASP A 399 36.87 4.85 17.84
N ASP A 400 36.53 4.33 16.66
CA ASP A 400 37.42 4.19 15.49
C ASP A 400 36.87 4.86 14.22
N GLY A 401 35.67 5.44 14.26
CA GLY A 401 35.03 6.06 13.11
C GLY A 401 34.64 5.08 11.99
N ARG A 402 34.60 3.78 12.27
CA ARG A 402 34.25 2.73 11.31
C ARG A 402 32.75 2.70 11.01
N GLU A 403 32.38 2.46 9.76
CA GLU A 403 30.99 2.18 9.38
C GLU A 403 30.57 0.80 9.92
N LEU A 404 29.61 0.80 10.86
CA LEU A 404 29.04 -0.41 11.49
C LEU A 404 27.85 -0.95 10.70
N PHE A 405 27.04 -0.03 10.16
CA PHE A 405 25.86 -0.34 9.35
C PHE A 405 25.76 0.69 8.22
N LYS A 406 25.58 0.25 6.97
CA LYS A 406 25.40 1.12 5.81
C LYS A 406 24.08 0.82 5.10
N ALA A 407 23.29 1.84 4.83
CA ALA A 407 22.01 1.71 4.14
C ALA A 407 21.73 2.90 3.22
N ALA A 408 20.70 2.81 2.38
CA ALA A 408 20.32 3.89 1.49
C ALA A 408 18.81 4.00 1.26
N ARG A 409 18.40 5.14 0.71
CA ARG A 409 17.05 5.46 0.24
C ARG A 409 17.10 5.75 -1.25
N TYR A 410 16.22 5.13 -2.04
CA TYR A 410 16.08 5.33 -3.48
C TYR A 410 14.59 5.43 -3.86
N TYR A 411 14.07 6.65 -3.95
CA TYR A 411 12.69 6.91 -4.38
C TYR A 411 12.62 7.33 -5.85
N GLY A 412 11.52 7.00 -6.54
CA GLY A 412 11.30 7.34 -7.94
C GLY A 412 12.04 6.43 -8.93
N PHE A 413 11.34 5.94 -9.95
CA PHE A 413 11.86 4.98 -10.94
C PHE A 413 13.20 5.34 -11.58
N ARG A 414 13.46 6.62 -11.85
CA ARG A 414 14.74 7.08 -12.40
C ARG A 414 15.93 6.78 -11.48
N ASN A 415 15.73 6.80 -10.16
CA ASN A 415 16.74 6.44 -9.18
C ASN A 415 16.82 4.91 -9.01
N ILE A 416 15.68 4.21 -9.01
CA ILE A 416 15.59 2.74 -8.95
C ILE A 416 16.34 2.09 -10.12
N GLN A 417 16.15 2.58 -11.35
CA GLN A 417 16.87 2.12 -12.55
C GLN A 417 18.40 2.20 -12.38
N ASN A 418 18.91 3.21 -11.67
CA ASN A 418 20.34 3.33 -11.39
C ASN A 418 20.81 2.32 -10.32
N LEU A 419 20.02 2.09 -9.27
CA LEU A 419 20.30 1.08 -8.24
C LEU A 419 20.34 -0.33 -8.85
N VAL A 420 19.30 -0.73 -9.57
CA VAL A 420 19.19 -2.06 -10.16
C VAL A 420 20.29 -2.35 -11.19
N ARG A 421 20.68 -1.35 -11.99
CA ARG A 421 21.82 -1.47 -12.91
C ARG A 421 23.17 -1.74 -12.20
N ARG A 422 23.32 -1.33 -10.94
CA ARG A 422 24.53 -1.56 -10.12
C ARG A 422 24.53 -2.96 -9.49
N LEU A 423 23.36 -3.45 -9.08
CA LEU A 423 23.18 -4.80 -8.51
C LEU A 423 23.19 -5.94 -9.54
N LYS A 424 23.40 -5.64 -10.82
CA LYS A 424 23.42 -6.65 -11.88
C LYS A 424 24.69 -7.53 -11.79
N PRO A 425 24.57 -8.87 -11.67
CA PRO A 425 25.72 -9.75 -11.56
C PRO A 425 26.73 -9.56 -12.71
N ALA A 426 28.01 -9.65 -12.38
CA ALA A 426 29.09 -9.53 -13.36
C ALA A 426 28.95 -10.63 -14.44
N LYS A 427 28.81 -10.22 -15.72
CA LYS A 427 28.71 -11.18 -16.83
C LYS A 427 30.01 -11.98 -16.92
N ALA A 428 29.90 -13.31 -16.81
CA ALA A 428 30.97 -14.21 -17.24
C ALA A 428 31.33 -13.93 -18.70
N SER A 429 32.63 -13.82 -19.00
CA SER A 429 33.10 -13.54 -20.36
C SER A 429 32.71 -14.68 -21.29
N ARG A 430 31.93 -14.38 -22.34
CA ARG A 430 31.50 -15.34 -23.36
C ARG A 430 32.60 -15.71 -24.38
N MET A 431 33.83 -15.20 -24.22
CA MET A 431 34.94 -15.51 -25.13
C MET A 431 35.56 -16.89 -24.83
N PRO A 432 35.45 -17.88 -25.74
CA PRO A 432 36.19 -19.14 -25.62
C PRO A 432 37.69 -18.83 -25.60
N GLY A 433 38.43 -19.41 -24.64
CA GLY A 433 39.88 -19.21 -24.51
C GLY A 433 40.36 -18.04 -23.66
N ALA A 434 39.49 -17.11 -23.25
CA ALA A 434 39.90 -15.97 -22.39
C ALA A 434 40.42 -16.39 -20.99
N ALA A 435 40.14 -17.62 -20.55
CA ALA A 435 40.68 -18.19 -19.31
C ALA A 435 42.19 -18.48 -19.37
N ALA A 436 42.75 -18.72 -20.56
CA ALA A 436 44.17 -19.09 -20.75
C ALA A 436 45.14 -17.88 -20.77
N ALA A 437 44.62 -16.65 -20.82
CA ALA A 437 45.42 -15.43 -20.97
C ALA A 437 45.77 -14.71 -19.64
N ARG A 438 45.64 -15.39 -18.48
CA ARG A 438 46.15 -14.88 -17.20
C ARG A 438 47.68 -14.98 -17.14
N ARG A 439 48.38 -14.03 -17.77
CA ARG A 439 49.80 -13.76 -17.47
C ARG A 439 49.94 -13.32 -16.00
N PRO A 440 50.75 -13.97 -15.16
CA PRO A 440 51.01 -13.49 -13.81
C PRO A 440 51.77 -12.15 -13.88
N GLY A 441 51.28 -11.13 -13.15
CA GLY A 441 51.91 -9.81 -13.03
C GLY A 441 51.15 -8.63 -13.67
N GLY A 442 50.09 -8.87 -14.44
CA GLY A 442 49.31 -7.81 -15.11
C GLY A 442 48.26 -7.12 -14.22
N ALA A 443 48.68 -6.32 -13.23
CA ALA A 443 47.76 -5.54 -12.40
C ALA A 443 47.11 -4.38 -13.20
N ARG A 444 45.92 -4.62 -13.77
CA ARG A 444 45.06 -3.55 -14.29
C ARG A 444 44.55 -2.70 -13.10
N LYS A 445 45.15 -1.52 -12.90
CA LYS A 445 44.55 -0.45 -12.09
C LYS A 445 43.12 -0.20 -12.56
N PRO A 446 42.10 -0.19 -11.67
CA PRO A 446 40.81 0.40 -12.00
C PRO A 446 41.03 1.89 -12.29
N GLY A 447 40.55 2.37 -13.44
CA GLY A 447 40.54 3.80 -13.73
C GLY A 447 39.67 4.53 -12.72
N GLY A 448 40.15 5.67 -12.20
CA GLY A 448 39.46 6.42 -11.17
C GLY A 448 38.10 6.96 -11.64
N GLY A 449 37.03 6.39 -11.11
CA GLY A 449 35.67 6.93 -11.14
C GLY A 449 34.99 6.55 -9.82
N SER A 450 34.63 7.53 -9.01
CA SER A 450 34.10 7.32 -7.67
C SER A 450 32.71 6.66 -7.67
N GLY A 451 32.47 5.74 -6.73
CA GLY A 451 31.11 5.29 -6.36
C GLY A 451 30.49 4.19 -7.24
N GLY A 452 31.24 3.11 -7.51
CA GLY A 452 30.65 1.86 -7.98
C GLY A 452 30.06 1.07 -6.81
N VAL A 453 28.73 1.01 -6.70
CA VAL A 453 28.06 0.20 -5.67
C VAL A 453 28.23 -1.27 -6.01
N GLY A 454 29.01 -1.98 -5.19
CA GLY A 454 29.21 -3.43 -5.31
C GLY A 454 28.11 -4.23 -4.61
N GLU A 455 27.96 -5.49 -5.01
CA GLU A 455 27.23 -6.51 -4.24
C GLU A 455 27.84 -6.53 -2.82
N GLY A 456 27.05 -6.19 -1.79
CA GLY A 456 27.50 -6.08 -0.40
C GLY A 456 27.96 -4.71 0.13
N GLU A 457 27.86 -3.60 -0.62
CA GLU A 457 28.14 -2.26 -0.03
C GLU A 457 27.09 -1.83 1.01
N TYR A 458 25.82 -2.12 0.75
CA TYR A 458 24.71 -1.78 1.65
C TYR A 458 24.19 -3.04 2.37
N ALA A 459 23.82 -2.90 3.63
CA ALA A 459 23.05 -3.88 4.39
C ALA A 459 21.58 -3.86 3.95
N TYR A 460 20.99 -2.66 3.89
CA TYR A 460 19.57 -2.43 3.58
C TYR A 460 19.40 -1.25 2.61
N VAL A 461 18.41 -1.32 1.71
CA VAL A 461 18.01 -0.19 0.87
C VAL A 461 16.49 -0.07 0.83
N GLU A 462 15.99 1.11 1.20
CA GLU A 462 14.58 1.45 1.06
C GLU A 462 14.30 1.98 -0.35
N VAL A 463 13.36 1.32 -1.04
CA VAL A 463 13.02 1.56 -2.44
C VAL A 463 11.53 1.89 -2.55
N MET A 464 11.20 3.03 -3.16
CA MET A 464 9.80 3.44 -3.36
C MET A 464 9.58 3.91 -4.80
N ALA A 465 8.53 3.40 -5.42
CA ALA A 465 8.09 3.72 -6.78
C ALA A 465 7.91 5.23 -7.02
N CYS A 466 7.24 5.92 -6.09
CA CYS A 466 6.89 7.34 -6.19
C CYS A 466 7.99 8.23 -5.60
N PRO A 467 8.38 9.34 -6.27
CA PRO A 467 9.20 10.39 -5.66
C PRO A 467 8.51 10.96 -4.41
N GLY A 468 9.28 11.30 -3.37
CA GLY A 468 8.79 11.71 -2.05
C GLY A 468 8.29 10.55 -1.16
N GLY A 469 7.83 9.44 -1.74
CA GLY A 469 7.28 8.29 -1.02
C GLY A 469 5.76 8.17 -1.17
N CYS A 470 5.11 7.52 -0.21
CA CYS A 470 3.68 7.16 -0.32
C CYS A 470 2.72 8.34 -0.15
N THR A 471 3.13 9.47 0.45
CA THR A 471 2.28 10.67 0.53
C THR A 471 2.02 11.32 -0.83
N ASN A 472 2.90 11.09 -1.80
CA ASN A 472 2.78 11.45 -3.22
C ASN A 472 2.39 10.23 -4.09
N GLY A 473 1.69 9.24 -3.52
CA GLY A 473 1.20 8.08 -4.26
C GLY A 473 0.10 8.43 -5.26
N GLY A 474 -0.02 7.67 -6.35
CA GLY A 474 -0.97 7.98 -7.44
C GLY A 474 -2.45 8.02 -7.04
N GLY A 475 -2.83 7.33 -5.96
CA GLY A 475 -4.19 7.31 -5.42
C GLY A 475 -4.53 8.45 -4.45
N GLN A 476 -3.60 9.37 -4.22
CA GLN A 476 -3.81 10.50 -3.32
C GLN A 476 -4.68 11.60 -3.97
N ILE A 477 -5.19 12.51 -3.13
CA ILE A 477 -5.91 13.70 -3.59
C ILE A 477 -4.90 14.65 -4.24
N LYS A 478 -5.10 14.96 -5.53
CA LYS A 478 -4.21 15.85 -6.30
C LYS A 478 -4.66 17.30 -6.08
N VAL A 479 -3.72 18.24 -6.18
CA VAL A 479 -3.95 19.68 -5.93
C VAL A 479 -5.19 20.23 -6.62
N GLY A 480 -5.39 19.89 -7.90
CA GLY A 480 -6.49 20.39 -8.71
C GLY A 480 -7.88 20.02 -8.17
N ASP A 481 -7.98 18.90 -7.45
CA ASP A 481 -9.25 18.43 -6.86
C ASP A 481 -9.56 19.14 -5.53
N VAL A 482 -8.53 19.59 -4.81
CA VAL A 482 -8.67 20.22 -3.48
C VAL A 482 -9.55 21.47 -3.54
N GLY A 483 -9.48 22.23 -4.64
CA GLY A 483 -10.35 23.40 -4.86
C GLY A 483 -11.82 23.01 -4.89
N THR A 484 -12.20 22.03 -5.72
CA THR A 484 -13.56 21.51 -5.84
C THR A 484 -14.06 20.90 -4.53
N LEU A 485 -13.23 20.06 -3.88
CA LEU A 485 -13.56 19.40 -2.61
C LEU A 485 -13.76 20.39 -1.45
N ARG A 486 -13.12 21.56 -1.50
CA ARG A 486 -13.31 22.64 -0.51
C ARG A 486 -14.47 23.58 -0.84
N GLN A 487 -14.92 23.66 -2.09
CA GLN A 487 -16.07 24.52 -2.45
C GLN A 487 -17.38 24.04 -1.81
N GLY A 488 -17.51 22.74 -1.50
CA GLY A 488 -18.61 22.21 -0.67
C GLY A 488 -18.66 22.73 0.78
N LEU A 489 -17.62 23.44 1.24
CA LEU A 489 -17.55 24.10 2.55
C LEU A 489 -17.82 25.62 2.51
N GLY A 490 -18.30 26.15 1.38
CA GLY A 490 -18.79 27.53 1.30
C GLY A 490 -17.72 28.65 1.31
N SER A 491 -16.43 28.31 1.21
CA SER A 491 -15.36 29.31 1.00
C SER A 491 -15.00 29.43 -0.48
N GLY A 492 -15.38 30.53 -1.12
CA GLY A 492 -15.02 30.82 -2.50
C GLY A 492 -13.52 31.10 -2.67
N VAL A 493 -12.89 30.44 -3.63
CA VAL A 493 -11.55 30.77 -4.15
C VAL A 493 -11.61 30.67 -5.68
N GLU A 494 -11.09 31.69 -6.36
CA GLU A 494 -11.20 31.86 -7.80
C GLU A 494 -10.36 30.87 -8.62
N LYS A 495 -10.72 30.70 -9.90
CA LYS A 495 -10.06 29.78 -10.83
C LYS A 495 -8.69 30.32 -11.26
N GLY A 496 -7.61 29.75 -10.73
CA GLY A 496 -6.24 29.97 -11.21
C GLY A 496 -5.99 29.35 -12.59
N GLY A 497 -5.18 30.03 -13.43
CA GLY A 497 -4.94 29.69 -14.82
C GLY A 497 -4.06 28.45 -15.06
N VAL A 498 -4.08 27.95 -16.29
CA VAL A 498 -3.37 26.72 -16.68
C VAL A 498 -1.94 27.02 -17.15
N GLY A 499 -0.97 26.30 -16.57
CA GLY A 499 0.38 26.19 -17.10
C GLY A 499 1.44 26.85 -16.22
N GLN A 500 2.50 26.09 -15.90
CA GLN A 500 3.72 26.54 -15.21
C GLN A 500 3.58 26.86 -13.70
N GLU A 501 2.47 27.42 -13.21
CA GLU A 501 2.24 27.66 -11.76
C GLU A 501 1.94 26.39 -10.94
N VAL A 502 1.61 25.27 -11.61
CA VAL A 502 1.15 24.03 -10.94
C VAL A 502 2.23 23.36 -10.08
N LEU A 503 3.52 23.46 -10.46
CA LEU A 503 4.59 22.74 -9.78
C LEU A 503 4.95 23.31 -8.39
N PRO A 504 5.08 24.65 -8.19
CA PRO A 504 5.20 25.24 -6.85
C PRO A 504 4.06 24.83 -5.93
N VAL A 505 2.80 24.94 -6.41
CA VAL A 505 1.61 24.62 -5.62
C VAL A 505 1.54 23.12 -5.29
N GLN A 506 1.95 22.23 -6.21
CA GLN A 506 2.07 20.79 -5.92
C GLN A 506 3.12 20.49 -4.86
N ARG A 507 4.27 21.17 -4.89
CA ARG A 507 5.30 20.99 -3.86
C ARG A 507 4.85 21.50 -2.50
N GLU A 508 4.15 22.63 -2.46
CA GLU A 508 3.58 23.17 -1.23
C GLU A 508 2.48 22.25 -0.66
N TRP A 509 1.58 21.77 -1.52
CA TRP A 509 0.54 20.79 -1.17
C TRP A 509 1.13 19.52 -0.57
N LEU A 510 2.13 18.91 -1.23
CA LEU A 510 2.83 17.74 -0.70
C LEU A 510 3.49 18.06 0.65
N GLY A 511 4.05 19.26 0.83
CA GLY A 511 4.55 19.73 2.12
C GLY A 511 3.48 19.77 3.22
N ARG A 512 2.22 20.09 2.90
CA ARG A 512 1.09 20.01 3.85
C ARG A 512 0.65 18.57 4.14
N VAL A 513 0.66 17.68 3.15
CA VAL A 513 0.36 16.25 3.35
C VAL A 513 1.46 15.59 4.19
N ASP A 514 2.73 15.92 3.94
CA ASP A 514 3.86 15.44 4.73
C ASP A 514 3.80 16.00 6.17
N GLU A 515 3.44 17.27 6.38
CA GLU A 515 3.21 17.84 7.71
C GLU A 515 2.06 17.13 8.45
N ALA A 516 0.93 16.88 7.78
CA ALA A 516 -0.20 16.15 8.35
C ALA A 516 0.14 14.66 8.65
N TYR A 517 1.15 14.10 7.98
CA TYR A 517 1.66 12.75 8.23
C TYR A 517 2.66 12.69 9.40
N TRP A 518 3.41 13.78 9.66
CA TRP A 518 4.42 13.83 10.72
C TRP A 518 3.97 14.48 12.03
N SER A 519 2.99 15.40 11.99
CA SER A 519 2.46 16.12 13.17
C SER A 519 1.95 15.19 14.28
N GLY A 520 1.49 13.99 13.90
CA GLY A 520 1.00 12.98 14.83
C GLY A 520 -0.27 13.41 15.55
N GLU A 521 -0.77 12.57 16.45
CA GLU A 521 -2.06 12.83 17.11
C GLU A 521 -1.98 13.81 18.30
N GLY A 522 -1.03 14.75 18.29
CA GLY A 522 -0.55 15.48 19.47
C GLY A 522 -0.58 17.01 19.40
N SER A 523 -1.31 17.59 18.45
CA SER A 523 -1.48 19.05 18.28
C SER A 523 -2.96 19.42 18.06
N ASP A 524 -3.79 19.15 19.06
CA ASP A 524 -5.07 19.84 19.21
C ASP A 524 -4.86 20.97 20.24
N GLU A 525 -4.96 22.23 19.81
CA GLU A 525 -5.10 23.40 20.69
C GLU A 525 -6.55 23.62 21.15
N ASP A 526 -7.46 22.73 20.72
CA ASP A 526 -8.85 22.67 21.16
C ASP A 526 -8.95 21.88 22.47
N GLY A 527 -9.48 22.51 23.53
CA GLY A 527 -9.54 21.94 24.88
C GLY A 527 -10.61 20.88 25.09
N ASP A 528 -10.50 19.73 24.44
CA ASP A 528 -11.37 18.57 24.69
C ASP A 528 -11.02 17.89 26.03
N LEU A 529 -11.73 18.31 27.09
CA LEU A 529 -11.71 17.73 28.43
C LEU A 529 -12.45 16.37 28.47
N ASP A 530 -11.91 15.35 27.81
CA ASP A 530 -12.36 13.96 27.95
C ASP A 530 -11.94 13.39 29.32
N MET A 531 -12.68 13.81 30.36
CA MET A 531 -12.48 13.44 31.77
C MET A 531 -13.07 12.04 32.10
N GLU A 532 -12.78 11.04 31.26
CA GLU A 532 -13.00 9.62 31.56
C GLU A 532 -11.68 8.85 31.42
N GLY A 533 -10.76 9.14 32.33
CA GLY A 533 -9.61 8.27 32.59
C GLY A 533 -10.06 7.03 33.36
N GLU A 534 -10.52 5.99 32.65
CA GLU A 534 -10.27 4.63 33.14
C GLU A 534 -8.76 4.49 33.26
N ALA A 535 -8.27 4.50 34.50
CA ALA A 535 -6.88 4.22 34.77
C ALA A 535 -6.59 2.81 34.23
N ASP A 536 -5.74 2.73 33.21
CA ASP A 536 -5.03 1.50 32.87
C ASP A 536 -4.30 1.07 34.13
N ALA A 537 -4.93 0.14 34.87
CA ALA A 537 -4.46 -0.38 36.13
C ALA A 537 -3.24 -1.21 35.79
N GLY A 538 -2.09 -0.53 35.76
CA GLY A 538 -0.86 -1.05 35.21
C GLY A 538 -0.60 -2.43 35.78
N LEU A 539 -0.37 -3.39 34.89
CA LEU A 539 0.29 -4.62 35.25
C LEU A 539 1.71 -4.24 35.70
N HIS A 540 1.84 -3.90 36.98
CA HIS A 540 3.10 -3.75 37.68
C HIS A 540 3.74 -5.13 37.73
N THR A 541 4.41 -5.50 36.63
CA THR A 541 5.47 -6.50 36.67
C THR A 541 6.59 -5.92 37.51
N GLU A 542 6.58 -6.27 38.79
CA GLU A 542 7.72 -6.07 39.70
C GLU A 542 8.93 -6.82 39.12
N GLY A 543 9.77 -6.09 38.40
CA GLY A 543 10.88 -6.67 37.65
C GLY A 543 11.48 -5.63 36.70
N GLY A 544 12.44 -4.84 37.19
CA GLY A 544 13.06 -3.75 36.45
C GLY A 544 13.85 -4.22 35.23
N VAL A 545 13.19 -4.34 34.09
CA VAL A 545 13.81 -4.55 32.76
C VAL A 545 13.44 -3.37 31.89
N ALA A 546 14.45 -2.59 31.46
CA ALA A 546 14.27 -1.42 30.61
C ALA A 546 13.41 -1.75 29.38
N ALA A 547 12.54 -0.81 28.99
CA ALA A 547 11.64 -1.03 27.86
C ALA A 547 12.43 -1.05 26.55
N ASP A 548 12.35 -2.15 25.79
CA ASP A 548 12.97 -2.30 24.46
C ASP A 548 12.12 -1.56 23.42
N VAL A 549 12.14 -0.23 23.53
CA VAL A 549 11.36 0.70 22.72
C VAL A 549 12.30 1.44 21.78
N VAL A 550 12.09 1.27 20.48
CA VAL A 550 12.85 1.92 19.41
C VAL A 550 11.87 2.61 18.48
N ASP A 551 12.10 3.89 18.14
CA ASP A 551 11.16 4.71 17.36
C ASP A 551 9.72 4.73 17.94
N GLY A 552 9.61 4.68 19.27
CA GLY A 552 8.31 4.57 19.96
C GLY A 552 7.62 3.21 19.89
N VAL A 553 8.19 2.24 19.17
CA VAL A 553 7.66 0.88 19.03
C VAL A 553 8.24 -0.03 20.11
N ASP A 554 7.40 -0.59 20.98
CA ASP A 554 7.82 -1.65 21.91
C ASP A 554 8.01 -2.97 21.14
N ARG A 555 9.27 -3.39 21.00
CA ARG A 555 9.68 -4.55 20.22
C ARG A 555 9.28 -5.87 20.90
N ARG A 556 9.14 -5.87 22.23
CA ARG A 556 8.66 -7.05 22.99
C ARG A 556 7.17 -7.22 22.78
N LYS A 557 6.37 -6.16 22.88
CA LYS A 557 4.92 -6.20 22.61
C LYS A 557 4.62 -6.68 21.19
N VAL A 558 5.41 -6.25 20.19
CA VAL A 558 5.30 -6.76 18.82
C VAL A 558 5.63 -8.25 18.73
N LYS A 559 6.70 -8.71 19.38
CA LYS A 559 7.08 -10.13 19.40
C LYS A 559 6.02 -11.00 20.10
N GLU A 560 5.55 -10.58 21.27
CA GLU A 560 4.51 -11.26 22.04
C GLU A 560 3.21 -11.39 21.24
N MET A 561 2.81 -10.33 20.50
CA MET A 561 1.66 -10.39 19.59
C MET A 561 1.88 -11.39 18.45
N LEU A 562 3.06 -11.39 17.82
CA LEU A 562 3.38 -12.35 16.74
C LEU A 562 3.37 -13.80 17.23
N ASP A 563 3.99 -14.07 18.37
CA ASP A 563 4.00 -15.40 18.99
C ASP A 563 2.57 -15.85 19.36
N TYR A 564 1.76 -14.94 19.92
CA TYR A 564 0.35 -15.20 20.26
C TYR A 564 -0.51 -15.43 19.01
N TRP A 565 -0.35 -14.65 17.95
CA TRP A 565 -1.10 -14.78 16.71
C TRP A 565 -0.82 -16.13 16.03
N ALA A 566 0.45 -16.53 15.94
CA ALA A 566 0.85 -17.84 15.43
C ALA A 566 0.28 -18.98 16.27
N ALA A 567 0.40 -18.91 17.60
CA ALA A 567 -0.11 -19.94 18.50
C ALA A 567 -1.64 -20.05 18.47
N MET A 568 -2.36 -18.93 18.41
CA MET A 568 -3.83 -18.89 18.42
C MET A 568 -4.44 -19.38 17.10
N THR A 569 -3.79 -19.08 15.96
CA THR A 569 -4.25 -19.55 14.65
C THR A 569 -3.77 -20.97 14.31
N GLU A 570 -2.79 -21.50 15.03
CA GLU A 570 -2.07 -22.75 14.73
C GLU A 570 -1.29 -22.71 13.39
N VAL A 571 -0.89 -21.51 12.96
CA VAL A 571 -0.16 -21.27 11.71
C VAL A 571 1.29 -20.87 11.99
N GLU A 572 2.23 -21.42 11.24
CA GLU A 572 3.65 -21.04 11.31
C GLU A 572 3.82 -19.54 11.03
N LEU A 573 4.58 -18.86 11.90
CA LEU A 573 4.77 -17.41 11.85
C LEU A 573 5.26 -16.92 10.48
N GLU A 574 6.13 -17.68 9.80
CA GLU A 574 6.63 -17.34 8.46
C GLU A 574 5.49 -17.27 7.41
N LYS A 575 4.50 -18.16 7.45
CA LYS A 575 3.33 -18.12 6.54
C LYS A 575 2.42 -16.92 6.83
N LEU A 576 2.37 -16.49 8.10
CA LEU A 576 1.62 -15.31 8.52
C LEU A 576 2.30 -14.01 8.06
N VAL A 577 3.62 -13.86 8.23
CA VAL A 577 4.32 -12.58 8.02
C VAL A 577 5.08 -12.46 6.69
N CYS A 578 5.45 -13.56 6.04
CA CYS A 578 6.22 -13.56 4.79
C CYS A 578 5.34 -13.82 3.56
N THR A 579 5.81 -13.33 2.42
CA THR A 579 5.29 -13.54 1.07
C THR A 579 6.40 -14.08 0.18
N THR A 580 6.04 -14.55 -1.01
CA THR A 580 6.98 -14.95 -2.06
C THR A 580 6.92 -13.99 -3.25
N TYR A 581 7.92 -14.08 -4.12
CA TYR A 581 7.99 -13.35 -5.40
C TYR A 581 8.29 -14.34 -6.52
N ARG A 582 7.85 -14.05 -7.73
CA ARG A 582 8.13 -14.87 -8.91
C ARG A 582 8.67 -14.02 -10.06
N ALA A 583 9.61 -14.58 -10.81
CA ALA A 583 9.96 -14.02 -12.10
C ALA A 583 8.74 -14.15 -13.02
N VAL A 584 8.30 -13.04 -13.63
CA VAL A 584 7.25 -13.09 -14.65
C VAL A 584 7.92 -13.43 -15.97
N GLU A 585 7.80 -14.68 -16.41
CA GLU A 585 8.13 -15.03 -17.79
C GLU A 585 7.09 -14.44 -18.73
N SER A 586 7.54 -13.70 -19.74
CA SER A 586 6.69 -13.31 -20.86
C SER A 586 6.59 -14.49 -21.83
N ASP A 587 5.38 -14.99 -22.05
CA ASP A 587 5.10 -15.99 -23.09
C ASP A 587 4.89 -15.36 -24.48
N VAL A 588 4.97 -14.03 -24.59
CA VAL A 588 4.89 -13.31 -25.87
C VAL A 588 6.07 -13.73 -26.76
N GLY A 589 5.76 -14.40 -27.87
CA GLY A 589 6.73 -14.94 -28.82
C GLY A 589 7.06 -16.43 -28.65
N LYS A 590 6.57 -17.11 -27.61
CA LYS A 590 6.62 -18.59 -27.54
C LYS A 590 5.54 -19.15 -28.47
N SER A 591 5.84 -20.21 -29.23
CA SER A 591 4.88 -20.86 -30.11
C SER A 591 3.72 -21.44 -29.31
N LYS A 592 2.48 -20.98 -29.57
CA LYS A 592 1.27 -21.40 -28.86
C LYS A 592 1.13 -22.93 -28.84
N SER A 593 1.24 -23.54 -27.66
CA SER A 593 0.58 -24.81 -27.37
C SER A 593 -0.88 -24.52 -27.05
N GLU A 594 -1.80 -25.30 -27.60
CA GLU A 594 -3.25 -25.12 -27.43
C GLU A 594 -3.65 -25.17 -25.93
N GLY A 595 -4.45 -24.20 -25.47
CA GLY A 595 -5.00 -24.17 -24.10
C GLY A 595 -4.32 -23.25 -23.07
N SER A 596 -3.92 -22.03 -23.45
CA SER A 596 -3.31 -21.07 -22.50
C SER A 596 -4.27 -20.54 -21.43
N GLU A 597 -3.78 -20.23 -20.21
CA GLU A 597 -4.60 -19.67 -19.12
C GLU A 597 -5.32 -18.35 -19.50
N ILE A 598 -4.77 -17.59 -20.47
CA ILE A 598 -5.28 -16.28 -20.88
C ILE A 598 -6.69 -16.39 -21.47
N GLU A 599 -7.01 -17.46 -22.21
CA GLU A 599 -8.35 -17.68 -22.74
C GLU A 599 -9.35 -18.02 -21.63
N LYS A 600 -8.91 -18.72 -20.57
CA LYS A 600 -9.74 -18.99 -19.38
C LYS A 600 -10.01 -17.73 -18.57
N VAL A 601 -9.00 -16.87 -18.38
CA VAL A 601 -9.16 -15.57 -17.69
C VAL A 601 -10.08 -14.63 -18.48
N SER A 602 -9.94 -14.58 -19.81
CA SER A 602 -10.84 -13.81 -20.67
C SER A 602 -12.27 -14.34 -20.62
N ALA A 603 -12.47 -15.65 -20.71
CA ALA A 603 -13.78 -16.29 -20.60
C ALA A 603 -14.45 -16.06 -19.23
N LEU A 604 -13.68 -16.07 -18.13
CA LEU A 604 -14.18 -15.76 -16.79
C LEU A 604 -14.61 -14.29 -16.66
N ALA A 605 -13.87 -13.34 -17.26
CA ALA A 605 -14.25 -11.93 -17.27
C ALA A 605 -15.55 -11.68 -18.08
N VAL A 606 -15.73 -12.38 -19.20
CA VAL A 606 -16.98 -12.34 -19.99
C VAL A 606 -18.13 -13.00 -19.25
N ALA A 607 -17.90 -14.15 -18.59
CA ALA A 607 -18.91 -14.85 -17.80
C ALA A 607 -19.38 -14.08 -16.56
N ALA A 608 -18.56 -13.17 -16.04
CA ALA A 608 -18.90 -12.27 -14.92
C ALA A 608 -19.80 -11.08 -15.31
N GLY A 609 -20.31 -11.01 -16.56
CA GLY A 609 -21.30 -10.02 -16.98
C GLY A 609 -20.73 -8.67 -17.42
N GLY A 610 -19.41 -8.54 -17.52
CA GLY A 610 -18.73 -7.35 -18.07
C GLY A 610 -18.81 -7.28 -19.59
N GLY A 611 -19.99 -6.93 -20.12
CA GLY A 611 -20.17 -6.64 -21.55
C GLY A 611 -19.49 -5.33 -21.97
N TRP A 612 -18.77 -5.39 -23.11
CA TRP A 612 -18.32 -4.22 -23.87
C TRP A 612 -19.33 -3.88 -24.96
#